data_AF-A0A6M8MRP0-F1
#
_entry.id   AF-A0A6M8MRP0-F1
#
_cell.length_a   1.000
_cell.length_b   1.000
_cell.length_c   1.000
_cell.angle_alpha   90.00
_cell.angle_beta   90.00
_cell.angle_gamma   90.00
#
_symmetry.space_group_name_H-M   'P 1'
#
loop_
_entity.id
_entity.type
_entity.pdbx_description
1 polymer ?
#
loop_
_entity_poly.entity_id
_entity_poly.type
_entity_poly.pdbx_seq_one_letter_code
_entity_poly.pdbx_strand_id
1 'polypeptide(L)'
;MTTHLIEYDDVAYLGFNIGYLEKLPEYIEAFKIKLDLVPEAEYGKYMEPVMDQTVAAARKGSPFWSARAKQIRALHEDTKKTLTDMITVLDSNPFDSRIAQLTQDTLRHGAEFKRQQEECEGIIECAMQTIPRFMDFMNVRTYEYAERKGLLVKGQSSKVPQTLSSAITDESSLASARSSLEWHRRAYNTTILSAGNIGAYCSRLSGLLNATVREIQALKANQPARGMAVSCQSAASSAREAQRLIHHTFDNILRFSI
;
A
#
# COMPACT_ATOMS: atom_id res chain seq x y z
N MET A 1 7.78 11.42 -19.27
CA MET A 1 6.61 12.08 -18.65
C MET A 1 5.69 11.00 -18.13
N THR A 2 5.84 10.66 -16.86
CA THR A 2 4.92 9.83 -16.08
C THR A 2 5.02 10.40 -14.67
N THR A 3 4.34 11.53 -14.44
CA THR A 3 4.62 12.42 -13.30
C THR A 3 3.59 12.36 -12.18
N HIS A 4 2.68 11.39 -12.24
CA HIS A 4 1.67 11.14 -11.22
C HIS A 4 1.88 9.71 -10.73
N LEU A 5 2.08 9.57 -9.42
CA LEU A 5 2.53 8.32 -8.79
C LEU A 5 1.42 7.57 -8.07
N ILE A 6 0.24 8.18 -7.92
CA ILE A 6 -0.92 7.59 -7.24
C ILE A 6 -2.22 8.00 -7.92
N GLU A 7 -3.26 7.16 -7.78
CA GLU A 7 -4.63 7.37 -8.24
C GLU A 7 -5.64 7.23 -7.07
N TYR A 8 -6.93 7.59 -7.30
CA TYR A 8 -8.00 7.41 -6.29
C TYR A 8 -8.11 5.97 -5.83
N ASP A 9 -8.06 5.06 -6.80
CA ASP A 9 -8.16 3.62 -6.57
C ASP A 9 -7.05 3.12 -5.64
N ASP A 10 -5.86 3.71 -5.68
CA ASP A 10 -4.76 3.30 -4.79
C ASP A 10 -5.10 3.54 -3.31
N VAL A 11 -5.70 4.69 -3.02
CA VAL A 11 -6.09 5.06 -1.66
C VAL A 11 -7.31 4.25 -1.22
N ALA A 12 -8.27 4.01 -2.12
CA ALA A 12 -9.48 3.24 -1.83
C ALA A 12 -9.16 1.76 -1.55
N TYR A 13 -8.29 1.14 -2.35
CA TYR A 13 -7.98 -0.29 -2.23
C TYR A 13 -7.12 -0.60 -1.01
N LEU A 14 -6.21 0.28 -0.58
CA LEU A 14 -5.51 0.09 0.70
C LEU A 14 -6.50 -0.01 1.87
N GLY A 15 -7.53 0.84 1.89
CA GLY A 15 -8.57 0.81 2.90
C GLY A 15 -9.46 -0.44 2.85
N PHE A 16 -9.66 -1.04 1.66
CA PHE A 16 -10.43 -2.27 1.49
C PHE A 16 -9.68 -3.51 2.01
N ASN A 17 -8.37 -3.58 1.78
CA ASN A 17 -7.56 -4.76 2.06
C ASN A 17 -7.20 -4.92 3.56
N ILE A 18 -7.44 -3.92 4.42
CA ILE A 18 -7.27 -4.07 5.89
C ILE A 18 -8.25 -5.08 6.49
N GLY A 19 -9.53 -4.96 6.12
CA GLY A 19 -10.59 -5.85 6.60
C GLY A 19 -10.41 -7.27 6.08
N TYR A 20 -9.60 -7.43 5.03
CA TYR A 20 -9.27 -8.73 4.50
C TYR A 20 -8.32 -9.52 5.43
N LEU A 21 -7.26 -8.88 5.94
CA LEU A 21 -6.29 -9.54 6.83
C LEU A 21 -6.84 -9.78 8.24
N GLU A 22 -7.63 -8.84 8.76
CA GLU A 22 -8.28 -9.00 10.06
C GLU A 22 -9.25 -10.18 10.07
N LYS A 23 -9.94 -10.41 8.94
CA LYS A 23 -10.94 -11.47 8.78
C LYS A 23 -10.38 -12.78 8.20
N LEU A 24 -9.06 -12.91 8.11
CA LEU A 24 -8.41 -14.09 7.52
C LEU A 24 -8.83 -15.40 8.22
N PRO A 25 -8.93 -15.49 9.56
CA PRO A 25 -9.44 -16.68 10.23
C PRO A 25 -10.86 -17.06 9.78
N GLU A 26 -11.76 -16.07 9.69
CA GLU A 26 -13.14 -16.27 9.26
C GLU A 26 -13.21 -16.71 7.79
N TYR A 27 -12.32 -16.21 6.93
CA TYR A 27 -12.25 -16.67 5.53
C TYR A 27 -11.75 -18.11 5.40
N ILE A 28 -10.78 -18.52 6.23
CA ILE A 28 -10.30 -19.91 6.26
C ILE A 28 -11.45 -20.85 6.63
N GLU A 29 -12.18 -20.52 7.69
CA GLU A 29 -13.29 -21.34 8.16
C GLU A 29 -14.46 -21.36 7.17
N ALA A 30 -14.91 -20.18 6.71
CA ALA A 30 -16.00 -20.06 5.76
C ALA A 30 -15.70 -20.80 4.44
N PHE A 31 -14.45 -20.81 3.99
CA PHE A 31 -14.08 -21.52 2.76
C PHE A 31 -14.25 -23.05 2.90
N LYS A 32 -13.86 -23.64 4.03
CA LYS A 32 -14.01 -25.09 4.24
C LYS A 32 -15.47 -25.51 4.41
N ILE A 33 -16.26 -24.70 5.11
CA ILE A 33 -17.69 -24.95 5.27
C ILE A 33 -18.40 -24.86 3.93
N LYS A 34 -18.11 -23.82 3.14
CA LYS A 34 -18.67 -23.65 1.80
C LYS A 34 -18.30 -24.79 0.84
N LEU A 35 -17.16 -25.44 1.05
CA LEU A 35 -16.75 -26.64 0.35
C LEU A 35 -17.28 -27.94 0.97
N ASP A 36 -18.14 -27.92 1.99
CA ASP A 36 -18.64 -29.15 2.65
C ASP A 36 -17.49 -30.04 3.18
N LEU A 37 -16.35 -29.43 3.53
CA LEU A 37 -15.20 -30.12 4.12
C LEU A 37 -15.27 -30.16 5.64
N VAL A 38 -16.02 -29.22 6.23
CA VAL A 38 -16.32 -29.09 7.65
C VAL A 38 -17.82 -28.81 7.77
N PRO A 39 -18.56 -29.47 8.69
CA PRO A 39 -19.98 -29.20 8.87
C PRO A 39 -20.26 -27.76 9.30
N GLU A 40 -21.37 -27.18 8.85
CA GLU A 40 -21.79 -25.82 9.26
C GLU A 40 -21.91 -25.64 10.78
N ALA A 41 -22.26 -26.71 11.51
CA ALA A 41 -22.39 -26.70 12.98
C ALA A 41 -21.05 -26.45 13.72
N GLU A 42 -19.93 -26.56 13.02
CA GLU A 42 -18.58 -26.30 13.53
C GLU A 42 -18.10 -24.87 13.23
N TYR A 43 -18.91 -24.03 12.58
CA TYR A 43 -18.57 -22.61 12.37
C TYR A 43 -18.35 -21.87 13.70
N GLY A 44 -17.30 -21.05 13.76
CA GLY A 44 -16.78 -20.37 14.95
C GLY A 44 -16.01 -21.27 15.92
N LYS A 45 -15.88 -22.58 15.64
CA LYS A 45 -15.18 -23.55 16.52
C LYS A 45 -13.98 -24.18 15.83
N TYR A 46 -13.97 -24.18 14.50
CA TYR A 46 -12.96 -24.88 13.73
C TYR A 46 -11.67 -24.06 13.63
N MET A 47 -10.56 -24.69 14.01
CA MET A 47 -9.21 -24.13 13.86
C MET A 47 -8.47 -24.88 12.75
N GLU A 48 -7.67 -24.16 11.97
CA GLU A 48 -6.84 -24.72 10.90
C GLU A 48 -5.36 -24.50 11.22
N PRO A 49 -4.70 -25.43 11.94
CA PRO A 49 -3.34 -25.22 12.45
C PRO A 49 -2.30 -24.96 11.35
N VAL A 50 -2.54 -25.49 10.13
CA VAL A 50 -1.62 -25.26 9.00
C VAL A 50 -1.55 -23.79 8.59
N MET A 51 -2.54 -22.99 8.98
CA MET A 51 -2.64 -21.56 8.69
C MET A 51 -2.23 -20.67 9.88
N ASP A 52 -1.90 -21.22 11.05
CA ASP A 52 -1.58 -20.44 12.25
C ASP A 52 -0.46 -19.42 12.02
N GLN A 53 0.61 -19.82 11.33
CA GLN A 53 1.72 -18.93 11.00
C GLN A 53 1.28 -17.80 10.05
N THR A 54 0.40 -18.10 9.10
CA THR A 54 -0.15 -17.12 8.16
C THR A 54 -1.06 -16.12 8.88
N VAL A 55 -1.90 -16.60 9.79
CA VAL A 55 -2.76 -15.76 10.64
C VAL A 55 -1.91 -14.89 11.56
N ALA A 56 -0.85 -15.43 12.15
CA ALA A 56 0.09 -14.67 12.98
C ALA A 56 0.79 -13.56 12.17
N ALA A 57 1.23 -13.86 10.94
CA ALA A 57 1.82 -12.87 10.05
C ALA A 57 0.82 -11.76 9.68
N ALA A 58 -0.43 -12.12 9.34
CA ALA A 58 -1.49 -11.16 9.05
C ALA A 58 -1.77 -10.23 10.25
N ARG A 59 -1.82 -10.78 11.48
CA ARG A 59 -1.99 -10.00 12.71
C ARG A 59 -0.81 -9.07 12.99
N LYS A 60 0.41 -9.52 12.72
CA LYS A 60 1.61 -8.68 12.86
C LYS A 60 1.61 -7.53 11.85
N GLY A 61 1.10 -7.76 10.65
CA GLY A 61 1.05 -6.77 9.59
C GLY A 61 -0.13 -5.79 9.69
N SER A 62 -1.23 -6.16 10.34
CA SER A 62 -2.43 -5.30 10.42
C SER A 62 -2.19 -3.85 10.90
N PRO A 63 -1.25 -3.55 11.81
CA PRO A 63 -0.98 -2.17 12.22
C PRO A 63 -0.47 -1.26 11.11
N PHE A 64 0.16 -1.80 10.05
CA PHE A 64 0.67 -0.98 8.92
C PHE A 64 -0.46 -0.32 8.12
N TRP A 65 -1.69 -0.84 8.19
CA TRP A 65 -2.86 -0.26 7.53
C TRP A 65 -3.56 0.81 8.38
N SER A 66 -2.96 1.25 9.48
CA SER A 66 -3.54 2.27 10.38
C SER A 66 -3.50 3.70 9.83
N ALA A 67 -2.58 4.00 8.90
CA ALA A 67 -2.49 5.30 8.25
C ALA A 67 -3.43 5.40 7.05
N ARG A 68 -4.60 5.98 7.29
CA ARG A 68 -5.66 6.14 6.28
C ARG A 68 -5.49 7.43 5.50
N ALA A 69 -6.18 7.52 4.36
CA ALA A 69 -6.31 8.72 3.50
C ALA A 69 -6.37 10.06 4.26
N LYS A 70 -7.02 10.08 5.43
CA LYS A 70 -7.11 11.24 6.34
C LYS A 70 -5.76 11.74 6.84
N GLN A 71 -4.84 10.85 7.21
CA GLN A 71 -3.51 11.22 7.67
C GLN A 71 -2.65 11.77 6.53
N ILE A 72 -2.67 11.11 5.37
CA ILE A 72 -2.00 11.61 4.15
C ILE A 72 -2.55 12.99 3.76
N ARG A 73 -3.86 13.20 3.89
CA ARG A 73 -4.49 14.50 3.62
C ARG A 73 -4.02 15.59 4.59
N ALA A 74 -4.03 15.31 5.89
CA ALA A 74 -3.53 16.27 6.89
C ALA A 74 -2.05 16.61 6.65
N LEU A 75 -1.23 15.59 6.37
CA LEU A 75 0.18 15.75 6.02
C LEU A 75 0.36 16.62 4.76
N HIS A 76 -0.48 16.43 3.73
CA HIS A 76 -0.47 17.27 2.53
C HIS A 76 -0.83 18.73 2.81
N GLU A 77 -1.88 18.98 3.60
CA GLU A 77 -2.31 20.34 3.95
C GLU A 77 -1.22 21.09 4.73
N ASP A 78 -0.63 20.44 5.73
CA ASP A 78 0.46 20.99 6.53
C ASP A 78 1.72 21.24 5.69
N THR A 79 2.12 20.26 4.87
CA THR A 79 3.30 20.38 4.01
C THR A 79 3.11 21.49 2.98
N LYS A 80 1.93 21.61 2.37
CA LYS A 80 1.60 22.66 1.40
C LYS A 80 1.77 24.05 2.00
N LYS A 81 1.31 24.26 3.24
CA LYS A 81 1.47 25.53 3.93
C LYS A 81 2.95 25.86 4.14
N THR A 82 3.72 24.93 4.71
CA THR A 82 5.16 25.12 4.93
C THR A 82 5.92 25.41 3.63
N LEU A 83 5.62 24.69 2.53
CA LEU A 83 6.24 24.92 1.24
C LEU A 83 5.92 26.30 0.64
N THR A 84 4.68 26.78 0.81
CA THR A 84 4.27 28.11 0.35
C THR A 84 5.07 29.21 1.04
N ASP A 85 5.18 29.12 2.36
CA ASP A 85 5.95 30.06 3.17
C ASP A 85 7.45 29.98 2.83
N MET A 86 7.97 28.76 2.66
CA MET A 86 9.36 28.51 2.27
C MET A 86 9.72 29.15 0.93
N ILE A 87 8.91 28.93 -0.11
CA ILE A 87 9.14 29.50 -1.44
C ILE A 87 9.12 31.03 -1.37
N THR A 88 8.16 31.60 -0.64
CA THR A 88 8.05 33.07 -0.47
C THR A 88 9.29 33.66 0.19
N VAL A 89 9.83 32.99 1.22
CA VAL A 89 11.07 33.42 1.89
C VAL A 89 12.26 33.30 0.95
N LEU A 90 12.40 32.19 0.21
CA LEU A 90 13.51 31.99 -0.73
C LEU A 90 13.51 32.99 -1.90
N ASP A 91 12.33 33.38 -2.39
CA ASP A 91 12.18 34.35 -3.46
C ASP A 91 12.43 35.80 -2.99
N SER A 92 12.32 36.08 -1.68
CA SER A 92 12.40 37.43 -1.12
C SER A 92 13.68 37.69 -0.30
N ASN A 93 13.86 36.95 0.79
CA ASN A 93 15.00 37.06 1.70
C ASN A 93 15.35 35.68 2.30
N PRO A 94 16.34 34.95 1.76
CA PRO A 94 16.69 33.60 2.21
C PRO A 94 17.32 33.56 3.62
N PHE A 95 17.66 34.71 4.20
CA PHE A 95 18.20 34.82 5.57
C PHE A 95 17.18 35.39 6.57
N ASP A 96 15.90 35.42 6.20
CA ASP A 96 14.81 35.71 7.11
C ASP A 96 14.85 34.76 8.32
N SER A 97 14.56 35.27 9.52
CA SER A 97 14.61 34.48 10.75
C SER A 97 13.66 33.27 10.73
N ARG A 98 12.62 33.29 9.88
CA ARG A 98 11.69 32.17 9.67
C ARG A 98 12.33 30.98 8.95
N ILE A 99 13.43 31.15 8.21
CA ILE A 99 14.02 30.08 7.40
C ILE A 99 14.44 28.88 8.25
N ALA A 100 14.91 29.13 9.48
CA ALA A 100 15.32 28.07 10.41
C ALA A 100 14.14 27.18 10.79
N GLN A 101 13.01 27.78 11.20
CA GLN A 101 11.80 27.04 11.55
C GLN A 101 11.22 26.30 10.34
N LEU A 102 11.12 26.97 9.18
CA LEU A 102 10.60 26.36 7.96
C LEU A 102 11.46 25.17 7.51
N THR A 103 12.77 25.23 7.71
CA THR A 103 13.70 24.12 7.43
C THR A 103 13.44 22.94 8.35
N GLN A 104 13.24 23.20 9.65
CA GLN A 104 12.91 22.15 10.62
C GLN A 104 11.55 21.50 10.32
N ASP A 105 10.54 22.30 9.98
CA ASP A 105 9.21 21.80 9.59
C ASP A 105 9.30 20.96 8.31
N THR A 106 10.07 21.41 7.31
CA THR A 106 10.29 20.67 6.06
C THR A 106 10.96 19.32 6.31
N LEU A 107 11.95 19.26 7.21
CA LEU A 107 12.57 17.99 7.64
C LEU A 107 11.57 17.06 8.32
N ARG A 108 10.74 17.60 9.23
CA ARG A 108 9.70 16.83 9.92
C ARG A 108 8.72 16.22 8.93
N HIS A 109 8.20 17.02 7.99
CA HIS A 109 7.32 16.54 6.92
C HIS A 109 8.00 15.46 6.07
N GLY A 110 9.27 15.66 5.72
CA GLY A 110 10.08 14.66 4.99
C GLY A 110 10.20 13.33 5.72
N ALA A 111 10.36 13.35 7.04
CA ALA A 111 10.38 12.15 7.89
C ALA A 111 9.00 11.49 7.98
N GLU A 112 7.92 12.27 8.05
CA GLU A 112 6.55 11.75 8.06
C GLU A 112 6.21 11.03 6.75
N PHE A 113 6.54 11.59 5.59
CA PHE A 113 6.42 10.87 4.31
C PHE A 113 7.30 9.62 4.25
N LYS A 114 8.51 9.67 4.80
CA LYS A 114 9.40 8.50 4.83
C LYS A 114 8.80 7.36 5.67
N ARG A 115 8.21 7.68 6.82
CA ARG A 115 7.48 6.71 7.64
C ARG A 115 6.29 6.10 6.88
N GLN A 116 5.54 6.90 6.13
CA GLN A 116 4.44 6.41 5.30
C GLN A 116 4.92 5.46 4.18
N GLN A 117 6.11 5.72 3.60
CA GLN A 117 6.75 4.79 2.67
C GLN A 117 7.04 3.44 3.36
N GLU A 118 7.63 3.46 4.56
CA GLU A 118 7.98 2.24 5.31
C GLU A 118 6.73 1.43 5.71
N GLU A 119 5.64 2.11 6.06
CA GLU A 119 4.34 1.47 6.29
C GLU A 119 3.82 0.77 5.02
N CYS A 120 3.93 1.41 3.85
CA CYS A 120 3.57 0.80 2.57
C CYS A 120 4.45 -0.41 2.22
N GLU A 121 5.74 -0.37 2.52
CA GLU A 121 6.66 -1.50 2.35
C GLU A 121 6.26 -2.67 3.28
N GLY A 122 5.90 -2.38 4.54
CA GLY A 122 5.37 -3.37 5.48
C GLY A 122 4.05 -3.99 5.02
N ILE A 123 3.19 -3.20 4.37
CA ILE A 123 1.97 -3.68 3.71
C ILE A 123 2.29 -4.70 2.61
N ILE A 124 3.24 -4.36 1.72
CA ILE A 124 3.66 -5.22 0.61
C ILE A 124 4.23 -6.53 1.16
N GLU A 125 5.14 -6.45 2.14
CA GLU A 125 5.75 -7.63 2.76
C GLU A 125 4.69 -8.55 3.38
N CYS A 126 3.76 -7.99 4.16
CA CYS A 126 2.68 -8.74 4.77
C CYS A 126 1.78 -9.41 3.71
N ALA A 127 1.39 -8.70 2.65
CA ALA A 127 0.58 -9.24 1.57
C ALA A 127 1.27 -10.40 0.83
N MET A 128 2.58 -10.27 0.57
CA MET A 128 3.40 -11.32 -0.05
C MET A 128 3.51 -12.58 0.83
N GLN A 129 3.54 -12.42 2.15
CA GLN A 129 3.64 -13.55 3.08
C GLN A 129 2.29 -14.24 3.33
N THR A 130 1.17 -13.52 3.23
CA THR A 130 -0.14 -14.00 3.68
C THR A 130 -1.05 -14.47 2.55
N ILE A 131 -1.26 -13.65 1.52
CA ILE A 131 -2.28 -13.90 0.49
C ILE A 131 -1.93 -15.13 -0.37
N PRO A 132 -0.70 -15.30 -0.87
CA PRO A 132 -0.33 -16.50 -1.62
C PRO A 132 -0.52 -17.79 -0.82
N ARG A 133 -0.19 -17.78 0.47
CA ARG A 133 -0.37 -18.95 1.35
C ARG A 133 -1.83 -19.31 1.54
N PHE A 134 -2.69 -18.30 1.66
CA PHE A 134 -4.12 -18.54 1.71
C PHE A 134 -4.67 -19.06 0.38
N MET A 135 -4.20 -18.55 -0.75
CA MET A 135 -4.56 -19.08 -2.07
C MET A 135 -4.10 -20.54 -2.26
N ASP A 136 -2.89 -20.89 -1.82
CA ASP A 136 -2.38 -22.27 -1.83
C ASP A 136 -3.28 -23.19 -0.99
N PHE A 137 -3.62 -22.74 0.23
CA PHE A 137 -4.56 -23.43 1.09
C PHE A 137 -5.91 -23.67 0.39
N MET A 138 -6.47 -22.64 -0.25
CA MET A 138 -7.73 -22.77 -0.98
C MET A 138 -7.64 -23.77 -2.13
N ASN A 139 -6.53 -23.77 -2.88
CA ASN A 139 -6.30 -24.74 -3.95
C ASN A 139 -6.25 -26.17 -3.41
N VAL A 140 -5.51 -26.41 -2.32
CA VAL A 140 -5.44 -27.74 -1.68
C VAL A 140 -6.81 -28.21 -1.21
N ARG A 141 -7.57 -27.36 -0.52
CA ARG A 141 -8.92 -27.71 -0.05
C ARG A 141 -9.89 -27.94 -1.20
N THR A 142 -9.80 -27.18 -2.28
CA THR A 142 -10.62 -27.40 -3.48
C THR A 142 -10.29 -28.73 -4.15
N TYR A 143 -9.01 -29.11 -4.19
CA TYR A 143 -8.58 -30.42 -4.68
C TYR A 143 -9.13 -31.56 -3.80
N GLU A 144 -9.02 -31.46 -2.48
CA GLU A 144 -9.57 -32.45 -1.54
C GLU A 144 -11.08 -32.63 -1.70
N TYR A 145 -11.82 -31.54 -1.91
CA TYR A 145 -13.24 -31.61 -2.21
C TYR A 145 -13.51 -32.34 -3.53
N ALA A 146 -12.78 -31.98 -4.59
CA ALA A 146 -12.93 -32.59 -5.90
C ALA A 146 -12.65 -34.10 -5.87
N GLU A 147 -11.62 -34.52 -5.12
CA GLU A 147 -11.31 -35.92 -4.89
C GLU A 147 -12.46 -36.65 -4.16
N ARG A 148 -12.94 -36.09 -3.04
CA ARG A 148 -14.05 -36.68 -2.24
C ARG A 148 -15.34 -36.85 -3.03
N LYS A 149 -15.65 -35.91 -3.93
CA LYS A 149 -16.87 -35.93 -4.74
C LYS A 149 -16.67 -36.64 -6.09
N GLY A 150 -15.50 -37.21 -6.36
CA GLY A 150 -15.22 -37.92 -7.61
C GLY A 150 -15.21 -37.01 -8.85
N LEU A 151 -14.93 -35.73 -8.66
CA LEU A 151 -14.91 -34.68 -9.68
C LEU A 151 -13.56 -34.59 -10.42
N LEU A 152 -12.65 -35.55 -10.20
CA LEU A 152 -11.34 -35.57 -10.86
C LEU A 152 -11.40 -36.34 -12.19
N VAL A 153 -10.66 -35.85 -13.19
CA VAL A 153 -10.52 -36.53 -14.48
C VAL A 153 -9.81 -37.87 -14.28
N LYS A 154 -10.51 -38.97 -14.54
CA LYS A 154 -9.95 -40.33 -14.44
C LYS A 154 -8.78 -40.48 -15.43
N GLY A 155 -7.58 -40.75 -14.91
CA GLY A 155 -6.39 -41.07 -15.72
C GLY A 155 -5.20 -40.11 -15.60
N GLN A 156 -5.33 -38.97 -14.90
CA GLN A 156 -4.18 -38.17 -14.51
C GLN A 156 -3.56 -38.72 -13.19
N SER A 157 -2.24 -38.85 -13.17
CA SER A 157 -1.45 -39.53 -12.12
C SER A 157 -1.71 -38.99 -10.70
N SER A 158 -1.35 -39.79 -9.69
CA SER A 158 -1.36 -39.51 -8.24
C SER A 158 -0.56 -38.29 -7.74
N LYS A 159 -0.22 -37.35 -8.61
CA LYS A 159 0.45 -36.09 -8.29
C LYS A 159 -0.56 -34.96 -8.33
N VAL A 160 -0.53 -34.09 -7.31
CA VAL A 160 -1.30 -32.84 -7.28
C VAL A 160 -1.09 -32.08 -8.60
N PRO A 161 -2.14 -31.75 -9.36
CA PRO A 161 -2.02 -31.06 -10.64
C PRO A 161 -1.31 -29.72 -10.49
N GLN A 162 -0.45 -29.34 -11.45
CA GLN A 162 0.17 -28.00 -11.47
C GLN A 162 -0.88 -26.88 -11.60
N THR A 163 -2.04 -27.18 -12.18
CA THR A 163 -3.19 -26.27 -12.29
C THR A 163 -4.48 -27.02 -12.02
N LEU A 164 -5.30 -26.54 -11.08
CA LEU A 164 -6.55 -27.20 -10.68
C LEU A 164 -7.52 -27.44 -11.86
N SER A 165 -7.54 -26.51 -12.81
CA SER A 165 -8.44 -26.53 -13.98
C SER A 165 -8.22 -27.70 -14.94
N SER A 166 -7.02 -28.29 -14.99
CA SER A 166 -6.73 -29.40 -15.91
C SER A 166 -7.19 -30.76 -15.39
N ALA A 167 -7.68 -30.82 -14.15
CA ALA A 167 -7.94 -32.05 -13.42
C ALA A 167 -9.41 -32.25 -13.00
N ILE A 168 -10.32 -31.33 -13.34
CA ILE A 168 -11.72 -31.35 -12.88
C ILE A 168 -12.67 -31.76 -14.03
N THR A 169 -13.64 -32.63 -13.75
CA THR A 169 -14.65 -33.13 -14.72
C THR A 169 -15.91 -32.26 -14.83
N ASP A 170 -16.29 -31.54 -13.77
CA ASP A 170 -17.42 -30.61 -13.75
C ASP A 170 -17.03 -29.28 -13.09
N GLU A 171 -16.83 -28.25 -13.90
CA GLU A 171 -16.44 -26.92 -13.44
C GLU A 171 -17.53 -26.18 -12.65
N SER A 172 -18.81 -26.54 -12.83
CA SER A 172 -19.94 -25.80 -12.25
C SER A 172 -20.00 -25.95 -10.73
N SER A 173 -19.73 -27.16 -10.23
CA SER A 173 -19.66 -27.48 -8.80
C SER A 173 -18.54 -26.72 -8.04
N LEU A 174 -17.53 -26.23 -8.76
CA LEU A 174 -16.37 -25.51 -8.22
C LEU A 174 -16.34 -24.03 -8.58
N ALA A 175 -17.36 -23.52 -9.28
CA ALA A 175 -17.43 -22.12 -9.72
C ALA A 175 -17.28 -21.14 -8.55
N SER A 176 -17.89 -21.46 -7.40
CA SER A 176 -17.83 -20.62 -6.20
C SER A 176 -16.43 -20.57 -5.58
N ALA A 177 -15.69 -21.69 -5.60
CA ALA A 177 -14.33 -21.78 -5.09
C ALA A 177 -13.36 -21.01 -6.00
N ARG A 178 -13.52 -21.15 -7.32
CA ARG A 178 -12.76 -20.39 -8.33
C ARG A 178 -13.01 -18.89 -8.22
N SER A 179 -14.27 -18.48 -8.05
CA SER A 179 -14.61 -17.07 -7.86
C SER A 179 -13.97 -16.50 -6.60
N SER A 180 -13.94 -17.25 -5.50
CA SER A 180 -13.24 -16.82 -4.28
C SER A 180 -11.74 -16.70 -4.52
N LEU A 181 -11.10 -17.68 -5.16
CA LEU A 181 -9.66 -17.65 -5.46
C LEU A 181 -9.28 -16.44 -6.33
N GLU A 182 -10.05 -16.18 -7.38
CA GLU A 182 -9.86 -15.03 -8.28
C GLU A 182 -10.03 -13.71 -7.53
N TRP A 183 -10.98 -13.63 -6.59
CA TRP A 183 -11.12 -12.46 -5.73
C TRP A 183 -9.87 -12.22 -4.86
N HIS A 184 -9.29 -13.26 -4.26
CA HIS A 184 -8.04 -13.13 -3.48
C HIS A 184 -6.84 -12.75 -4.36
N ARG A 185 -6.76 -13.29 -5.57
CA ARG A 185 -5.75 -12.91 -6.56
C ARG A 185 -5.84 -11.42 -6.91
N ARG A 186 -7.05 -10.90 -7.11
CA ARG A 186 -7.29 -9.48 -7.35
C ARG A 186 -6.90 -8.64 -6.14
N ALA A 187 -7.31 -9.05 -4.94
CA ALA A 187 -6.95 -8.37 -3.69
C ALA A 187 -5.43 -8.29 -3.49
N TYR A 188 -4.70 -9.37 -3.80
CA TYR A 188 -3.23 -9.37 -3.80
C TYR A 188 -2.66 -8.34 -4.77
N ASN A 189 -3.06 -8.41 -6.05
CA ASN A 189 -2.54 -7.52 -7.07
C ASN A 189 -2.83 -6.05 -6.76
N THR A 190 -4.05 -5.72 -6.34
CA THR A 190 -4.41 -4.34 -5.98
C THR A 190 -3.65 -3.88 -4.74
N THR A 191 -3.48 -4.73 -3.71
CA THR A 191 -2.69 -4.36 -2.52
C THR A 191 -1.26 -3.98 -2.90
N ILE A 192 -0.57 -4.85 -3.66
CA ILE A 192 0.83 -4.63 -4.03
C ILE A 192 1.00 -3.39 -4.89
N LEU A 193 0.12 -3.20 -5.89
CA LEU A 193 0.16 -2.03 -6.76
C LEU A 193 -0.10 -0.74 -5.98
N SER A 194 -1.17 -0.70 -5.20
CA SER A 194 -1.58 0.51 -4.49
C SER A 194 -0.59 0.90 -3.39
N ALA A 195 -0.10 -0.07 -2.61
CA ALA A 195 0.97 0.18 -1.65
C ALA A 195 2.27 0.61 -2.33
N GLY A 196 2.62 0.00 -3.46
CA GLY A 196 3.83 0.35 -4.23
C GLY A 196 3.78 1.77 -4.77
N ASN A 197 2.64 2.16 -5.35
CA ASN A 197 2.38 3.50 -5.88
C ASN A 197 2.46 4.56 -4.77
N ILE A 198 1.77 4.33 -3.65
CA ILE A 198 1.77 5.26 -2.51
C ILE A 198 3.16 5.33 -1.87
N GLY A 199 3.85 4.20 -1.70
CA GLY A 199 5.22 4.16 -1.21
C GLY A 199 6.18 4.95 -2.10
N ALA A 200 6.10 4.80 -3.42
CA ALA A 200 6.92 5.54 -4.37
C ALA A 200 6.62 7.05 -4.33
N TYR A 201 5.35 7.43 -4.22
CA TYR A 201 4.91 8.81 -4.06
C TYR A 201 5.49 9.45 -2.79
N CYS A 202 5.32 8.79 -1.64
CA CYS A 202 5.85 9.24 -0.36
C CYS A 202 7.38 9.36 -0.38
N SER A 203 8.07 8.38 -0.99
CA SER A 203 9.52 8.41 -1.18
C SER A 203 9.96 9.62 -2.01
N ARG A 204 9.25 9.92 -3.11
CA ARG A 204 9.53 11.06 -3.98
C ARG A 204 9.36 12.38 -3.24
N LEU A 205 8.27 12.55 -2.48
CA LEU A 205 8.05 13.75 -1.68
C LEU A 205 9.13 13.92 -0.61
N SER A 206 9.43 12.87 0.15
CA SER A 206 10.52 12.91 1.13
C SER A 206 11.85 13.32 0.50
N GLY A 207 12.17 12.79 -0.69
CA GLY A 207 13.36 13.17 -1.46
C GLY A 207 13.41 14.65 -1.85
N LEU A 208 12.29 15.20 -2.32
CA LEU A 208 12.19 16.62 -2.71
C LEU A 208 12.28 17.57 -1.51
N LEU A 209 11.65 17.22 -0.39
CA LEU A 209 11.73 17.99 0.85
C LEU A 209 13.16 18.00 1.40
N ASN A 210 13.83 16.85 1.40
CA ASN A 210 15.23 16.73 1.81
C ASN A 210 16.18 17.50 0.87
N ALA A 211 15.94 17.47 -0.44
CA ALA A 211 16.72 18.25 -1.41
C ALA A 211 16.58 19.76 -1.14
N THR A 212 15.34 20.24 -0.94
CA THR A 212 15.05 21.63 -0.56
C THR A 212 15.86 22.05 0.67
N VAL A 213 15.83 21.24 1.74
CA VAL A 213 16.57 21.54 2.98
C VAL A 213 18.08 21.57 2.75
N ARG A 214 18.63 20.59 2.04
CA ARG A 214 20.08 20.54 1.75
C ARG A 214 20.55 21.77 0.99
N GLU A 215 19.76 22.23 0.02
CA GLU A 215 20.07 23.39 -0.79
C GLU A 215 20.00 24.69 0.03
N ILE A 216 19.04 24.81 0.94
CA ILE A 216 18.96 25.94 1.90
C ILE A 216 20.17 25.95 2.82
N GLN A 217 20.54 24.80 3.39
CA GLN A 217 21.69 24.68 4.29
C GLN A 217 23.03 24.98 3.60
N ALA A 218 23.09 24.87 2.26
CA ALA A 218 24.27 25.19 1.46
C ALA A 218 24.40 26.69 1.14
N LEU A 219 23.39 27.52 1.44
CA LEU A 219 23.43 28.96 1.22
C LEU A 219 24.48 29.62 2.13
N LYS A 220 25.28 30.52 1.55
CA LYS A 220 26.31 31.27 2.31
C LYS A 220 26.12 32.76 2.09
N ALA A 221 26.04 33.53 3.18
CA ALA A 221 25.83 34.98 3.13
C ALA A 221 26.91 35.76 2.36
N ASN A 222 28.10 35.18 2.17
CA ASN A 222 29.22 35.79 1.45
C ASN A 222 29.27 35.44 -0.06
N GLN A 223 28.26 34.76 -0.61
CA GLN A 223 28.21 34.46 -2.05
C GLN A 223 27.90 35.71 -2.89
N PRO A 224 28.40 35.78 -4.14
CA PRO A 224 27.98 36.80 -5.08
C PRO A 224 26.46 36.77 -5.31
N ALA A 225 25.83 37.94 -5.47
CA ALA A 225 24.37 38.06 -5.60
C ALA A 225 23.76 37.15 -6.67
N ARG A 226 24.44 36.99 -7.82
CA ARG A 226 24.01 36.07 -8.89
C ARG A 226 24.07 34.60 -8.46
N GLY A 227 25.11 34.19 -7.73
CA GLY A 227 25.24 32.83 -7.21
C GLY A 227 24.22 32.53 -6.10
N MET A 228 23.92 33.52 -5.27
CA MET A 228 22.84 33.45 -4.28
C MET A 228 21.48 33.23 -4.95
N ALA A 229 21.16 34.04 -5.95
CA ALA A 229 19.89 33.93 -6.68
C ALA A 229 19.70 32.55 -7.33
N VAL A 230 20.74 32.00 -7.96
CA VAL A 230 20.69 30.65 -8.55
C VAL A 230 20.48 29.57 -7.47
N SER A 231 21.16 29.68 -6.33
CA SER A 231 21.04 28.71 -5.24
C SER A 231 19.65 28.74 -4.60
N CYS A 232 19.08 29.94 -4.39
CA CYS A 232 17.70 30.09 -3.92
C CYS A 232 16.68 29.54 -4.92
N GLN A 233 16.88 29.79 -6.22
CA GLN A 233 16.01 29.27 -7.27
C GLN A 233 16.04 27.74 -7.35
N SER A 234 17.22 27.15 -7.18
CA SER A 234 17.37 25.69 -7.08
C SER A 234 16.55 25.15 -5.90
N ALA A 235 16.73 25.71 -4.70
CA ALA A 235 16.03 25.25 -3.50
C ALA A 235 14.50 25.40 -3.66
N ALA A 236 14.06 26.54 -4.19
CA ALA A 236 12.67 26.81 -4.48
C ALA A 236 12.11 25.90 -5.59
N SER A 237 12.92 25.43 -6.53
CA SER A 237 12.48 24.49 -7.58
C SER A 237 12.10 23.13 -6.99
N SER A 238 12.92 22.59 -6.08
CA SER A 238 12.60 21.35 -5.37
C SER A 238 11.32 21.47 -4.54
N ALA A 239 11.15 22.60 -3.84
CA ALA A 239 9.95 22.92 -3.07
C ALA A 239 8.69 23.05 -3.97
N ARG A 240 8.80 23.73 -5.12
CA ARG A 240 7.70 23.88 -6.09
C ARG A 240 7.29 22.55 -6.70
N GLU A 241 8.24 21.66 -6.99
CA GLU A 241 7.91 20.33 -7.51
C GLU A 241 7.18 19.48 -6.47
N ALA A 242 7.59 19.53 -5.19
CA ALA A 242 6.86 18.88 -4.10
C ALA A 242 5.43 19.44 -3.97
N GLN A 243 5.30 20.77 -4.04
CA GLN A 243 4.00 21.44 -3.99
C GLN A 243 3.11 21.06 -5.19
N ARG A 244 3.67 20.93 -6.39
CA ARG A 244 2.95 20.51 -7.60
C ARG A 244 2.39 19.10 -7.46
N LEU A 245 3.19 18.16 -6.93
CA LEU A 245 2.76 16.79 -6.65
C LEU A 245 1.63 16.77 -5.61
N ILE A 246 1.77 17.52 -4.51
CA ILE A 246 0.74 17.61 -3.46
C ILE A 246 -0.55 18.20 -4.02
N HIS A 247 -0.49 19.30 -4.78
CA HIS A 247 -1.68 19.91 -5.38
C HIS A 247 -2.42 18.95 -6.30
N HIS A 248 -1.69 18.30 -7.20
CA HIS A 248 -2.29 17.33 -8.11
C HIS A 248 -3.00 16.21 -7.36
N THR A 249 -2.35 15.64 -6.35
CA THR A 249 -2.93 14.58 -5.52
C THR A 249 -4.12 15.07 -4.71
N PHE A 250 -4.02 16.23 -4.07
CA PHE A 250 -5.09 16.76 -3.23
C PHE A 250 -6.35 17.06 -4.05
N ASP A 251 -6.20 17.71 -5.20
CA ASP A 251 -7.31 18.18 -6.01
C ASP A 251 -8.05 17.06 -6.75
N ASN A 252 -7.33 15.98 -7.13
CA ASN A 252 -7.87 14.91 -7.97
C ASN A 252 -8.17 13.60 -7.22
N ILE A 253 -7.53 13.36 -6.07
CA ILE A 253 -7.54 12.04 -5.42
C ILE A 253 -8.18 12.12 -4.03
N LEU A 254 -7.77 13.10 -3.21
CA LEU A 254 -8.19 13.18 -1.80
C LEU A 254 -9.38 14.12 -1.54
N ARG A 255 -9.86 14.83 -2.57
CA ARG A 255 -10.94 15.82 -2.48
C ARG A 255 -12.28 15.20 -2.03
N PHE A 256 -12.53 13.92 -2.34
CA PHE A 256 -13.82 13.25 -2.14
C PHE A 256 -13.82 12.08 -1.13
N SER A 257 -12.69 11.75 -0.51
CA SER A 257 -12.62 10.71 0.52
C SER A 257 -13.08 11.23 1.88
N ILE A 258 -14.27 10.80 2.32
CA ILE A 258 -14.89 11.09 3.64
C ILE A 258 -14.40 10.08 4.69
#